data_AF-A0A7Y2ZU44-F1
#
_entry.id   AF-A0A7Y2ZU44-F1
#
_cell.length_a   1.000
_cell.length_b   1.000
_cell.length_c   1.000
_cell.angle_alpha   90.00
_cell.angle_beta   90.00
_cell.angle_gamma   90.00
#
_symmetry.space_group_name_H-M   'P 1'
#
loop_
_entity.id
_entity.type
_entity.pdbx_description
1 polymer ?
#
loop_
_entity_poly.entity_id
_entity_poly.type
_entity_poly.pdbx_seq_one_letter_code
_entity_poly.pdbx_strand_id
1 'polypeptide(L)'
;MRASADVPCTEVDLIAGQNMVAGSVSVDINDEYIIIKYTTNSDWNIDLTHLSLGNCTDQWVPTTGSGNPKVGKYEHTEPHSIGINEVVYQIGREHVEEDAETLKYCFAAHAEVSSVSGGGGETGWAEGTGFEGNSWAMYVEAYVSDCDIDGDETSSGNK
;
A
#
# COMPACT_ATOMS: atom_id res chain seq x y z
N MET A 1 -10.62 8.83 22.35
CA MET A 1 -9.26 8.23 22.30
C MET A 1 -9.45 6.81 21.81
N ARG A 2 -9.20 6.51 20.53
CA ARG A 2 -9.21 5.13 20.08
C ARG A 2 -7.95 4.46 20.61
N ALA A 3 -8.13 3.54 21.54
CA ALA A 3 -7.14 2.49 21.81
C ALA A 3 -7.30 1.44 20.71
N SER A 4 -6.80 1.75 19.52
CA SER A 4 -6.81 0.88 18.35
C SER A 4 -5.43 0.94 17.72
N ALA A 5 -4.45 0.28 18.36
CA ALA A 5 -3.10 0.18 17.82
C ALA A 5 -2.85 -1.16 17.11
N ASP A 6 -3.90 -1.94 16.80
CA ASP A 6 -3.74 -3.33 16.34
C ASP A 6 -4.47 -3.68 15.04
N VAL A 7 -5.32 -2.80 14.50
CA VAL A 7 -5.99 -3.04 13.21
C VAL A 7 -5.72 -1.87 12.27
N PRO A 8 -5.04 -2.10 11.14
CA PRO A 8 -4.80 -1.05 10.15
C PRO A 8 -6.10 -0.60 9.50
N CYS A 9 -6.13 0.64 9.04
CA CYS A 9 -7.28 1.21 8.35
C CYS A 9 -7.54 0.51 7.01
N THR A 10 -6.47 0.11 6.35
CA THR A 10 -6.50 -0.68 5.14
C THR A 10 -5.40 -1.72 5.22
N GLU A 11 -5.69 -2.96 4.86
CA GLU A 11 -4.68 -4.00 4.67
C GLU A 11 -5.04 -4.82 3.45
N VAL A 12 -4.05 -5.02 2.57
CA VAL A 12 -4.17 -5.81 1.36
C VAL A 12 -2.96 -6.73 1.23
N ASP A 13 -3.11 -7.81 0.47
CA ASP A 13 -2.01 -8.73 0.22
C ASP A 13 -0.91 -8.06 -0.63
N LEU A 14 0.35 -8.41 -0.37
CA LEU A 14 1.47 -8.14 -1.26
C LEU A 14 1.64 -9.33 -2.21
N ILE A 15 1.17 -9.18 -3.45
CA ILE A 15 1.16 -10.26 -4.45
C ILE A 15 2.44 -10.23 -5.26
N ALA A 16 3.35 -11.17 -5.02
CA ALA A 16 4.56 -11.40 -5.79
C ALA A 16 4.33 -12.37 -6.96
N GLY A 17 5.08 -12.19 -8.05
CA GLY A 17 5.06 -13.11 -9.20
C GLY A 17 3.67 -13.31 -9.82
N GLN A 18 2.78 -12.32 -9.69
CA GLN A 18 1.36 -12.30 -10.12
C GLN A 18 0.36 -13.13 -9.31
N ASN A 19 0.79 -14.10 -8.50
CA ASN A 19 -0.15 -15.01 -7.81
C ASN A 19 0.34 -15.57 -6.48
N MET A 20 1.46 -15.09 -5.93
CA MET A 20 2.00 -15.54 -4.65
C MET A 20 1.79 -14.47 -3.59
N VAL A 21 1.12 -14.80 -2.49
CA VAL A 21 1.03 -13.90 -1.34
C VAL A 21 2.37 -13.90 -0.61
N ALA A 22 3.15 -12.84 -0.82
CA ALA A 22 4.47 -12.66 -0.21
C ALA A 22 4.40 -11.92 1.13
N GLY A 23 3.24 -11.38 1.51
CA GLY A 23 3.03 -10.62 2.73
C GLY A 23 1.82 -9.71 2.62
N SER A 24 1.86 -8.55 3.28
CA SER A 24 0.81 -7.52 3.22
C SER A 24 1.38 -6.11 3.08
N VAL A 25 0.52 -5.21 2.59
CA VAL A 25 0.71 -3.76 2.68
C VAL A 25 -0.44 -3.20 3.51
N SER A 26 -0.09 -2.50 4.58
CA SER A 26 -1.05 -1.90 5.51
C SER A 26 -0.94 -0.38 5.53
N VAL A 27 -2.05 0.27 5.82
CA VAL A 27 -2.16 1.72 5.97
C VAL A 27 -2.75 2.05 7.33
N ASP A 28 -2.06 2.91 8.07
CA ASP A 28 -2.53 3.57 9.27
C ASP A 28 -2.56 5.09 9.04
N ILE A 29 -3.45 5.81 9.71
CA ILE A 29 -3.48 7.28 9.64
C ILE A 29 -3.56 7.83 11.07
N ASN A 30 -2.75 8.85 11.35
CA ASN A 30 -2.82 9.63 12.59
C ASN A 30 -3.05 11.11 12.27
N ASP A 31 -2.95 12.02 13.24
CA ASP A 31 -3.25 13.44 13.00
C ASP A 31 -2.30 14.13 12.00
N GLU A 32 -1.12 13.56 11.71
CA GLU A 32 -0.07 14.19 10.89
C GLU A 32 0.29 13.37 9.65
N TYR A 33 0.26 12.04 9.73
CA TYR A 33 0.79 11.15 8.71
C TYR A 33 -0.20 10.07 8.26
N ILE A 34 -0.08 9.73 6.98
CA ILE A 34 -0.46 8.43 6.42
C ILE A 34 0.79 7.54 6.52
N ILE A 35 0.64 6.39 7.17
CA ILE A 35 1.71 5.44 7.42
C ILE A 35 1.46 4.23 6.54
N ILE A 36 2.34 3.97 5.57
CA ILE A 36 2.26 2.79 4.69
C ILE A 36 3.36 1.82 5.09
N LYS A 37 2.97 0.60 5.45
CA LYS A 37 3.89 -0.44 5.89
C LYS A 37 3.81 -1.66 4.97
N TYR A 38 4.96 -2.04 4.45
CA TYR A 38 5.18 -3.33 3.77
C TYR A 38 5.63 -4.33 4.83
N THR A 39 5.05 -5.52 4.82
CA THR A 39 5.48 -6.63 5.66
C THR A 39 5.51 -7.90 4.81
N THR A 40 6.61 -8.65 4.85
CA THR A 40 6.69 -9.94 4.16
C THR A 40 6.49 -11.13 5.09
N ASN A 41 5.96 -12.22 4.52
CA ASN A 41 5.95 -13.54 5.13
C ASN A 41 7.40 -14.05 5.34
N SER A 42 7.59 -14.98 6.27
CA SER A 42 8.93 -15.43 6.73
C SER A 42 9.85 -16.01 5.65
N ASP A 43 9.30 -16.34 4.50
CA ASP A 43 9.94 -16.92 3.33
C ASP A 43 10.42 -15.86 2.31
N TRP A 44 10.14 -14.58 2.56
CA TRP A 44 10.46 -13.46 1.67
C TRP A 44 11.19 -12.32 2.39
N ASN A 45 12.17 -11.72 1.70
CA ASN A 45 12.76 -10.43 2.06
C ASN A 45 12.32 -9.37 1.07
N ILE A 46 12.41 -8.10 1.47
CA ILE A 46 12.20 -6.91 0.65
C ILE A 46 13.58 -6.38 0.24
N ASP A 47 13.84 -6.30 -1.06
CA ASP A 47 15.10 -5.82 -1.62
C ASP A 47 15.00 -4.35 -2.09
N LEU A 48 13.82 -3.94 -2.58
CA LEU A 48 13.56 -2.59 -3.10
C LEU A 48 12.06 -2.30 -2.97
N THR A 49 11.71 -1.08 -2.59
CA THR A 49 10.32 -0.59 -2.62
C THR A 49 10.19 0.63 -3.51
N HIS A 50 9.03 0.73 -4.14
CA HIS A 50 8.57 1.90 -4.88
C HIS A 50 7.16 2.25 -4.42
N LEU A 51 6.95 3.51 -4.04
CA LEU A 51 5.66 4.01 -3.57
C LEU A 51 5.31 5.34 -4.25
N SER A 52 4.10 5.39 -4.78
CA SER A 52 3.44 6.62 -5.27
C SER A 52 2.10 6.75 -4.55
N LEU A 53 1.74 7.94 -4.10
CA LEU A 53 0.49 8.22 -3.40
C LEU A 53 -0.03 9.61 -3.78
N GLY A 54 -1.35 9.77 -3.85
CA GLY A 54 -1.99 11.07 -4.02
C GLY A 54 -3.49 10.95 -4.25
N ASN A 55 -4.14 12.07 -4.60
CA ASN A 55 -5.56 12.07 -4.91
C ASN A 55 -5.84 11.26 -6.19
N CYS A 56 -6.80 10.32 -6.11
CA CYS A 56 -7.18 9.45 -7.22
C CYS A 56 -7.66 10.20 -8.47
N THR A 57 -8.20 11.41 -8.33
CA THR A 57 -8.70 12.22 -9.45
C THR A 57 -7.60 13.01 -10.16
N ASP A 58 -6.44 13.14 -9.53
CA ASP A 58 -5.28 13.85 -10.07
C ASP A 58 -4.28 12.89 -10.72
N GLN A 59 -3.24 13.46 -11.34
CA GLN A 59 -2.10 12.66 -11.79
C GLN A 59 -1.20 12.28 -10.60
N TRP A 60 -1.64 11.32 -9.78
CA TRP A 60 -0.95 10.87 -8.56
C TRP A 60 0.17 9.84 -8.81
N VAL A 61 0.21 9.24 -9.99
CA VAL A 61 1.21 8.22 -10.37
C VAL A 61 1.67 8.43 -11.81
N PRO A 62 2.97 8.44 -12.11
CA PRO A 62 3.44 8.63 -13.47
C PRO A 62 3.13 7.40 -14.32
N THR A 63 2.37 7.58 -15.41
CA THR A 63 2.02 6.50 -16.36
C THR A 63 2.58 6.73 -17.76
N THR A 64 2.64 5.69 -18.58
CA THR A 64 2.88 5.78 -20.03
C THR A 64 1.60 6.23 -20.74
N GLY A 65 1.69 6.59 -22.03
CA GLY A 65 0.49 6.90 -22.82
C GLY A 65 -0.46 5.72 -23.03
N SER A 66 -0.04 4.50 -22.67
CA SER A 66 -0.86 3.29 -22.69
C SER A 66 -1.41 2.91 -21.31
N GLY A 67 -1.19 3.73 -20.27
CA GLY A 67 -1.71 3.50 -18.92
C GLY A 67 -0.76 2.80 -17.94
N ASN A 68 0.29 2.11 -18.42
CA ASN A 68 1.19 1.37 -17.53
C ASN A 68 1.95 2.33 -16.59
N PRO A 69 2.14 1.99 -15.30
CA PRO A 69 2.92 2.83 -14.39
C PRO A 69 4.41 2.84 -14.75
N LYS A 70 5.07 3.97 -14.48
CA LYS A 70 6.51 4.17 -14.61
C LYS A 70 7.16 4.05 -13.23
N VAL A 71 7.29 2.81 -12.74
CA VAL A 71 7.79 2.48 -11.39
C VAL A 71 9.09 3.22 -11.02
N GLY A 72 10.08 3.25 -11.92
CA GLY A 72 11.34 3.96 -11.70
C GLY A 72 11.24 5.51 -11.66
N LYS A 73 10.03 6.06 -11.68
CA LYS A 73 9.73 7.49 -11.50
C LYS A 73 8.82 7.76 -10.30
N TYR A 74 8.53 6.75 -9.48
CA TYR A 74 7.73 6.93 -8.28
C TYR A 74 8.46 7.86 -7.30
N GLU A 75 7.67 8.61 -6.54
CA GLU A 75 8.17 9.63 -5.62
C GLU A 75 9.11 9.04 -4.56
N HIS A 76 8.72 7.89 -4.00
CA HIS A 76 9.52 7.17 -3.02
C HIS A 76 10.06 5.90 -3.67
N THR A 77 11.39 5.78 -3.72
CA THR A 77 12.10 4.61 -4.22
C THR A 77 13.32 4.37 -3.35
N GLU A 78 13.40 3.21 -2.70
CA GLU A 78 14.46 2.93 -1.72
C GLU A 78 14.93 1.47 -1.77
N PRO A 79 16.23 1.22 -2.01
CA PRO A 79 16.81 -0.10 -1.87
C PRO A 79 17.01 -0.43 -0.39
N HIS A 80 16.82 -1.71 -0.03
CA HIS A 80 16.93 -2.18 1.35
C HIS A 80 18.13 -3.09 1.55
N SER A 81 18.54 -3.22 2.81
CA SER A 81 19.58 -4.17 3.19
C SER A 81 19.06 -5.61 3.13
N ILE A 82 19.96 -6.58 3.00
CA ILE A 82 19.59 -8.00 3.00
C ILE A 82 18.88 -8.37 4.31
N GLY A 83 17.80 -9.13 4.20
CA GLY A 83 17.07 -9.67 5.36
C GLY A 83 16.00 -8.74 5.93
N ILE A 84 15.72 -7.61 5.26
CA ILE A 84 14.61 -6.73 5.64
C ILE A 84 13.29 -7.39 5.24
N ASN A 85 12.35 -7.41 6.17
CA ASN A 85 11.01 -7.96 5.99
C ASN A 85 9.89 -6.98 6.39
N GLU A 86 10.27 -5.77 6.80
CA GLU A 86 9.36 -4.68 7.13
C GLU A 86 9.94 -3.35 6.65
N VAL A 87 9.13 -2.54 5.97
CA VAL A 87 9.49 -1.19 5.50
C VAL A 87 8.32 -0.26 5.78
N VAL A 88 8.59 0.89 6.39
CA VAL A 88 7.56 1.87 6.78
C VAL A 88 7.83 3.21 6.12
N TYR A 89 6.83 3.75 5.43
CA TYR A 89 6.79 5.12 4.94
C TYR A 89 5.84 5.95 5.79
N GLN A 90 6.24 7.17 6.13
CA GLN A 90 5.40 8.16 6.78
C GLN A 90 5.26 9.36 5.84
N ILE A 91 4.07 9.57 5.30
CA ILE A 91 3.77 10.62 4.33
C ILE A 91 2.82 11.61 4.98
N GLY A 92 3.12 12.90 4.89
CA GLY A 92 2.28 13.93 5.50
C GLY A 92 0.87 13.95 4.89
N ARG A 93 -0.16 14.05 5.72
CA ARG A 93 -1.58 14.02 5.29
C ARG A 93 -1.94 15.11 4.29
N GLU A 94 -1.20 16.21 4.30
CA GLU A 94 -1.35 17.29 3.33
C GLU A 94 -1.22 16.82 1.87
N HIS A 95 -0.60 15.66 1.59
CA HIS A 95 -0.49 15.10 0.24
C HIS A 95 -1.82 14.58 -0.34
N VAL A 96 -2.85 14.35 0.49
CA VAL A 96 -4.16 13.83 0.04
C VAL A 96 -5.36 14.67 0.45
N GLU A 97 -5.19 15.61 1.38
CA GLU A 97 -6.30 16.36 1.98
C GLU A 97 -6.61 17.69 1.30
N GLU A 98 -5.90 18.07 0.23
CA GLU A 98 -6.18 19.35 -0.46
C GLU A 98 -7.58 19.40 -1.09
N ASP A 99 -8.21 18.26 -1.42
CA ASP A 99 -9.56 18.17 -1.97
C ASP A 99 -10.54 17.50 -0.99
N ALA A 100 -11.05 18.32 -0.07
CA ALA A 100 -11.88 17.93 1.06
C ALA A 100 -13.23 17.27 0.71
N GLU A 101 -13.62 17.15 -0.56
CA GLU A 101 -14.92 16.60 -0.94
C GLU A 101 -14.97 15.07 -1.02
N THR A 102 -13.83 14.39 -1.20
CA THR A 102 -13.85 12.92 -1.39
C THR A 102 -13.05 12.11 -0.38
N LEU A 103 -12.11 12.71 0.35
CA LEU A 103 -11.18 12.03 1.28
C LEU A 103 -10.53 10.76 0.68
N LYS A 104 -10.58 10.61 -0.65
CA LYS A 104 -10.21 9.41 -1.37
C LYS A 104 -8.81 9.60 -1.93
N TYR A 105 -7.94 8.65 -1.66
CA TYR A 105 -6.59 8.65 -2.18
C TYR A 105 -6.25 7.30 -2.80
N CYS A 106 -5.27 7.34 -3.69
CA CYS A 106 -4.77 6.18 -4.39
C CYS A 106 -3.30 6.01 -4.06
N PHE A 107 -2.87 4.77 -3.90
CA PHE A 107 -1.44 4.46 -3.80
C PHE A 107 -1.05 3.24 -4.61
N ALA A 108 0.17 3.27 -5.12
CA ALA A 108 0.79 2.20 -5.87
C ALA A 108 2.02 1.75 -5.09
N ALA A 109 1.87 0.61 -4.41
CA ALA A 109 2.90 0.03 -3.58
C ALA A 109 3.51 -1.18 -4.29
N HIS A 110 4.75 -1.04 -4.75
CA HIS A 110 5.49 -2.06 -5.48
C HIS A 110 6.76 -2.44 -4.72
N ALA A 111 7.08 -3.73 -4.72
CA ALA A 111 8.27 -4.26 -4.09
C ALA A 111 9.02 -5.21 -5.03
N GLU A 112 10.34 -5.22 -4.94
CA GLU A 112 11.15 -6.37 -5.36
C GLU A 112 11.42 -7.21 -4.11
N VAL A 113 11.10 -8.50 -4.18
CA VAL A 113 11.22 -9.43 -3.05
C VAL A 113 12.07 -10.63 -3.43
N SER A 114 12.81 -11.17 -2.48
CA SER A 114 13.62 -12.38 -2.68
C SER A 114 13.27 -13.48 -1.71
N SER A 115 13.28 -14.72 -2.18
CA SER A 115 13.07 -15.86 -1.31
C SER A 115 14.25 -16.05 -0.36
N VAL A 116 13.96 -16.14 0.94
CA VAL A 116 14.94 -16.46 2.00
C VAL A 116 15.63 -17.80 1.74
N SER A 117 14.92 -18.74 1.10
CA SER A 117 15.40 -20.09 0.78
C SER A 117 16.32 -20.17 -0.45
N GLY A 118 16.55 -19.05 -1.17
CA GLY A 118 17.36 -19.02 -2.39
C GLY A 118 16.61 -19.35 -3.68
N GLY A 119 15.26 -19.28 -3.67
CA GLY A 119 14.40 -19.53 -4.83
C GLY A 119 14.44 -18.47 -5.94
N GLY A 120 15.18 -17.37 -5.77
CA GLY A 120 15.21 -16.23 -6.69
C GLY A 120 14.41 -15.03 -6.17
N GLY A 121 14.35 -13.98 -6.99
CA GLY A 121 13.59 -12.77 -6.72
C GLY A 121 12.38 -12.61 -7.64
N GLU A 122 11.36 -11.93 -7.14
CA GLU A 122 10.11 -11.61 -7.81
C GLU A 122 9.78 -10.13 -7.63
N THR A 123 8.95 -9.59 -8.52
CA THR A 123 8.29 -8.30 -8.25
C THR A 123 6.92 -8.54 -7.62
N GLY A 124 6.47 -7.58 -6.81
CA GLY A 124 5.21 -7.66 -6.09
C GLY A 124 4.47 -6.33 -6.04
N TRP A 125 3.14 -6.40 -5.98
CA TRP A 125 2.26 -5.25 -5.85
C TRP A 125 1.30 -5.46 -4.70
N ALA A 126 0.97 -4.37 -3.99
CA ALA A 126 -0.21 -4.35 -3.14
C ALA A 126 -1.44 -4.69 -4.00
N GLU A 127 -2.22 -5.67 -3.54
CA GLU A 127 -3.40 -6.15 -4.26
C GLU A 127 -4.45 -5.03 -4.35
N GLY A 128 -4.98 -4.83 -5.54
CA GLY A 128 -6.01 -3.82 -5.76
C GLY A 128 -6.46 -3.77 -7.21
N THR A 129 -6.84 -2.59 -7.65
CA THR A 129 -7.30 -2.34 -9.01
C THR A 129 -6.12 -2.36 -9.97
N GLY A 130 -6.27 -3.07 -11.10
CA GLY A 130 -5.25 -3.10 -12.14
C GLY A 130 -5.09 -1.73 -12.81
N PHE A 131 -3.84 -1.32 -13.07
CA PHE A 131 -3.57 -0.18 -13.94
C PHE A 131 -4.08 -0.43 -15.36
N GLU A 132 -4.44 0.65 -16.05
CA GLU A 132 -4.67 0.58 -17.49
C GLU A 132 -3.41 0.11 -18.23
N GLY A 133 -3.61 -0.53 -19.38
CA GLY A 133 -2.53 -1.01 -20.24
C GLY A 133 -2.42 -2.52 -20.30
N ASN A 134 -1.20 -3.01 -20.47
CA ASN A 134 -0.92 -4.44 -20.68
C ASN A 134 0.19 -4.89 -19.73
N SER A 135 -0.01 -4.61 -18.45
CA SER A 135 0.81 -5.08 -17.34
C SER A 135 -0.09 -5.58 -16.22
N TRP A 136 0.48 -6.24 -15.21
CA TRP A 136 -0.24 -6.72 -14.04
C TRP A 136 -0.09 -5.79 -12.83
N ALA A 137 0.39 -4.56 -13.06
CA ALA A 137 0.56 -3.58 -11.99
C ALA A 137 -0.80 -3.22 -11.38
N MET A 138 -0.81 -3.04 -10.07
CA MET A 138 -2.01 -2.74 -9.30
C MET A 138 -1.84 -1.46 -8.46
N TYR A 139 -2.95 -0.84 -8.11
CA TYR A 139 -3.02 0.23 -7.14
C TYR A 139 -4.20 0.02 -6.20
N VAL A 140 -4.12 0.64 -5.03
CA VAL A 140 -5.17 0.57 -4.01
C VAL A 140 -5.88 1.91 -3.95
N GLU A 141 -7.19 1.86 -3.84
CA GLU A 141 -8.06 3.01 -3.54
C GLU A 141 -8.46 2.92 -2.07
N ALA A 142 -8.25 3.97 -1.31
CA ALA A 142 -8.56 4.02 0.12
C ALA A 142 -9.13 5.39 0.51
N TYR A 143 -9.74 5.46 1.68
CA TYR A 143 -10.31 6.70 2.22
C TYR A 143 -9.65 7.07 3.53
N VAL A 144 -9.42 8.38 3.75
CA VAL A 144 -8.88 8.87 5.03
C VAL A 144 -9.81 8.50 6.20
N SER A 145 -11.12 8.42 5.93
CA SER A 145 -12.14 8.00 6.90
C SER A 145 -12.12 6.51 7.23
N ASP A 146 -11.38 5.66 6.51
CA ASP A 146 -11.32 4.22 6.81
C ASP A 146 -10.70 3.97 8.21
N CYS A 147 -9.93 4.94 8.71
CA CYS A 147 -9.39 4.94 10.06
C CYS A 147 -10.38 5.39 11.14
N ASP A 148 -11.54 5.92 10.76
CA ASP A 148 -12.53 6.49 11.66
C ASP A 148 -13.68 5.52 11.94
N ILE A 149 -13.39 4.22 12.12
CA ILE A 149 -14.41 3.25 12.56
C ILE A 149 -14.85 3.62 13.99
N ASP A 150 -15.78 4.55 14.14
CA ASP A 150 -16.46 4.79 15.40
C ASP A 150 -16.98 3.44 15.92
N GLY A 151 -16.59 3.09 17.13
CA GLY A 151 -16.85 1.77 17.72
C GLY A 151 -18.32 1.55 18.02
N ASP A 152 -19.14 1.31 16.99
CA ASP A 152 -20.48 0.76 17.14
C ASP A 152 -20.40 -0.77 17.17
N GLU A 153 -19.96 -1.29 18.31
CA GLU A 153 -20.36 -2.61 18.79
C GLU A 153 -21.89 -2.61 18.93
N THR A 154 -22.62 -2.86 17.84
CA THR A 154 -24.05 -3.16 17.90
C THR A 154 -24.25 -4.52 18.57
N SER A 155 -24.34 -4.46 19.89
CA SER A 155 -25.13 -5.40 20.68
C SER A 155 -26.51 -5.56 20.04
N SER A 156 -26.77 -6.72 19.42
CA SER A 156 -28.12 -7.19 19.11
C SER A 156 -28.12 -8.69 18.81
N GLY A 157 -28.00 -9.48 19.88
CA GLY A 157 -28.32 -10.90 19.89
C GLY A 157 -29.41 -11.20 20.92
N ASN A 158 -30.59 -10.60 20.77
CA ASN A 158 -31.77 -11.02 21.51
C ASN A 158 -32.96 -11.19 20.56
N LYS A 159 -33.20 -12.44 20.15
CA LYS A 159 -34.54 -12.95 19.84
C LYS A 159 -34.60 -14.46 20.01
#